data_AF-A0A441V9R5-F1
#
_entry.id   AF-A0A441V9R5-F1
#
_cell.length_a   1.000
_cell.length_b   1.000
_cell.length_c   1.000
_cell.angle_alpha   90.00
_cell.angle_beta   90.00
_cell.angle_gamma   90.00
#
_symmetry.space_group_name_H-M   'P 1'
#
loop_
_entity.id
_entity.type
_entity.pdbx_description
1 polymer ?
#
loop_
_entity_poly.entity_id
_entity_poly.type
_entity_poly.pdbx_seq_one_letter_code
_entity_poly.pdbx_strand_id
1 'polypeptide(L)' 'MKRAGVCLAHFEARPASPLSPPLILIHGWTGDHRIFTPQIEYFAHSRHVVAVNLRGHGESDGPKQEYTIEGFADDVAWQ' A
#
# COMPACT_ATOMS: atom_id res chain seq x y z
N MET A 1 -4.05 -5.08 -6.41
CA MET A 1 -3.03 -5.18 -7.51
C MET A 1 -2.54 -6.61 -7.61
N LYS A 2 -2.15 -7.12 -8.78
CA LYS A 2 -1.62 -8.50 -8.93
C LYS A 2 -0.22 -8.47 -9.54
N ARG A 3 0.79 -9.06 -8.87
CA ARG A 3 2.18 -9.20 -9.35
C ARG A 3 2.69 -10.60 -9.06
N ALA A 4 3.34 -11.25 -10.03
CA ALA A 4 3.94 -12.59 -9.87
C ALA A 4 2.99 -13.64 -9.24
N GLY A 5 1.69 -13.53 -9.52
CA GLY A 5 0.65 -14.39 -8.95
C GLY A 5 0.14 -13.98 -7.56
N VAL A 6 0.71 -12.97 -6.93
CA VAL A 6 0.33 -12.42 -5.62
C VAL A 6 -0.57 -11.20 -5.80
N CYS A 7 -1.73 -11.21 -5.15
CA CYS A 7 -2.63 -10.07 -5.06
C CYS A 7 -2.36 -9.25 -3.80
N LEU A 8 -2.07 -7.96 -3.96
CA LEU A 8 -1.93 -7.00 -2.88
C LEU A 8 -3.20 -6.15 -2.75
N ALA A 9 -3.79 -6.14 -1.57
CA ALA A 9 -4.84 -5.21 -1.20
C ALA A 9 -4.25 -3.82 -0.97
N HIS A 10 -5.00 -2.80 -1.33
CA HIS A 10 -4.64 -1.40 -1.07
C HIS A 10 -5.90 -0.57 -0.95
N PHE A 11 -5.78 0.55 -0.25
CA PHE A 11 -6.73 1.63 -0.26
C PHE A 11 -6.17 2.77 -1.12
N GLU A 12 -7.01 3.38 -1.96
CA GLU A 12 -6.65 4.53 -2.78
C GLU A 12 -7.63 5.69 -2.52
N ALA A 13 -7.09 6.88 -2.29
CA ALA A 13 -7.86 8.12 -2.32
C ALA A 13 -7.20 9.14 -3.23
N ARG A 14 -8.00 9.75 -4.11
CA ARG A 14 -7.52 10.68 -5.13
C ARG A 14 -8.39 11.95 -5.13
N PRO A 15 -7.79 13.15 -5.00
CA PRO A 15 -8.50 14.40 -5.19
C PRO A 15 -8.81 14.60 -6.67
N ALA A 16 -9.88 15.35 -6.97
CA ALA A 16 -10.25 15.69 -8.34
C ALA A 16 -9.14 16.46 -9.09
N SER A 17 -8.35 17.25 -8.35
CA SER A 17 -7.20 18.00 -8.87
C SER A 17 -6.02 17.85 -7.90
N PRO A 18 -5.05 16.96 -8.17
CA PRO A 18 -3.87 16.81 -7.33
C PRO A 18 -2.96 18.04 -7.38
N LEU A 19 -2.50 18.51 -6.22
CA LEU A 19 -1.64 19.67 -6.06
C LEU A 19 -0.24 19.31 -5.57
N SER A 20 -0.01 18.05 -5.18
CA SER A 20 1.33 17.56 -4.81
C SER A 20 1.58 16.15 -5.34
N PRO A 21 2.85 15.68 -5.36
CA PRO A 21 3.19 14.34 -5.82
C PRO A 21 2.43 13.23 -5.07
N PRO A 22 2.21 12.06 -5.70
CA PRO A 22 1.55 10.93 -5.06
C PRO A 22 2.33 10.46 -3.81
N LEU A 23 1.60 9.87 -2.88
CA LEU A 23 2.14 9.36 -1.62
C LEU A 23 1.75 7.89 -1.44
N ILE A 24 2.75 7.04 -1.27
CA ILE A 24 2.56 5.62 -0.90
C ILE A 24 2.81 5.48 0.60
N LEU A 25 1.91 4.79 1.29
CA LEU A 25 1.99 4.50 2.72
C LEU A 25 2.19 2.98 2.92
N ILE A 26 3.30 2.63 3.58
CA ILE A 26 3.74 1.25 3.81
C ILE A 26 3.68 0.97 5.31
N HIS A 27 2.91 -0.01 5.74
CA HIS A 27 2.75 -0.32 7.15
C HIS A 27 3.94 -1.09 7.74
N GLY A 28 4.06 -1.08 9.06
CA GLY A 28 5.03 -1.89 9.80
C GLY A 28 4.55 -3.33 10.06
N TRP A 29 5.40 -4.12 10.70
CA TRP A 29 5.12 -5.52 11.08
C TRP A 29 3.78 -5.67 11.81
N THR A 30 3.01 -6.72 11.51
CA THR A 30 1.66 -7.01 12.04
C THR A 30 0.55 -6.00 11.71
N GLY A 31 0.84 -4.95 10.93
CA GLY A 31 -0.13 -3.94 10.55
C GLY A 31 -0.87 -4.23 9.24
N ASP A 32 -1.77 -3.32 8.88
CA ASP A 32 -2.33 -3.17 7.54
C ASP A 32 -2.56 -1.68 7.25
N HIS A 33 -3.12 -1.33 6.09
CA HIS A 33 -3.33 0.05 5.66
C HIS A 33 -4.14 0.91 6.64
N ARG A 34 -4.99 0.32 7.51
CA ARG A 34 -5.90 1.07 8.39
C ARG A 34 -5.16 1.86 9.46
N ILE A 35 -3.89 1.52 9.75
CA ILE A 35 -3.05 2.33 10.65
C ILE A 35 -2.86 3.76 10.14
N PHE A 36 -3.06 3.98 8.83
CA PHE A 36 -2.89 5.26 8.18
C PHE A 36 -4.19 6.04 7.99
N THR A 37 -5.31 5.61 8.56
CA THR A 37 -6.61 6.29 8.36
C THR A 37 -6.51 7.82 8.57
N PRO A 38 -5.91 8.34 9.67
CA PRO A 38 -5.78 9.79 9.85
C PRO A 38 -4.89 10.48 8.80
N GLN A 39 -3.82 9.82 8.35
CA GLN A 39 -2.89 10.33 7.35
C GLN A 39 -3.53 10.35 5.96
N ILE A 40 -4.28 9.31 5.63
CA ILE A 40 -5.05 9.21 4.38
C ILE A 40 -6.04 10.37 4.31
N GLU A 41 -6.85 10.57 5.36
CA GLU A 41 -7.82 11.68 5.44
C GLU A 41 -7.14 13.03 5.19
N TYR A 42 -6.01 13.28 5.86
CA TYR A 42 -5.28 14.54 5.72
C TYR A 42 -4.65 14.74 4.32
N PHE A 43 -3.94 13.74 3.80
CA PHE A 43 -3.18 13.90 2.55
C PHE A 43 -4.06 13.79 1.30
N ALA A 44 -5.17 13.07 1.35
CA ALA A 44 -6.09 12.88 0.21
C ALA A 44 -6.71 14.19 -0.29
N HIS A 45 -6.70 15.26 0.50
CA HIS A 45 -7.15 16.58 0.08
C HIS A 45 -6.29 17.19 -1.05
N SER A 46 -5.02 16.82 -1.15
CA SER A 46 -4.07 17.45 -2.07
C SER A 46 -3.24 16.46 -2.89
N ARG A 47 -3.20 15.18 -2.50
CA ARG A 47 -2.36 14.14 -3.12
C ARG A 47 -3.19 12.93 -3.47
N HIS A 48 -2.78 12.24 -4.53
CA HIS A 48 -3.16 10.85 -4.72
C HIS A 48 -2.43 10.01 -3.65
N VAL A 49 -3.18 9.37 -2.75
CA VAL A 49 -2.67 8.56 -1.65
C VAL A 49 -3.01 7.10 -1.91
N VAL A 50 -2.00 6.24 -1.83
CA VAL A 50 -2.17 4.79 -1.84
C VAL A 50 -1.60 4.20 -0.55
N ALA A 51 -2.42 3.45 0.19
CA ALA A 51 -1.98 2.71 1.37
C ALA A 51 -2.06 1.21 1.08
N VAL A 52 -0.91 0.54 1.10
CA VAL A 52 -0.79 -0.85 0.64
C VAL A 52 -0.73 -1.80 1.83
N ASN A 53 -1.41 -2.94 1.73
CA ASN A 53 -1.17 -4.09 2.60
C ASN A 53 -0.02 -4.90 2.00
N LEU A 54 1.11 -5.01 2.72
CA LEU A 54 2.21 -5.87 2.31
C LEU A 54 1.73 -7.33 2.21
N ARG A 55 2.41 -8.10 1.37
CA ARG A 55 2.17 -9.54 1.23
C ARG A 55 2.11 -10.23 2.60
N GLY A 56 1.15 -11.14 2.76
CA GLY A 56 0.92 -11.85 4.03
C GLY A 56 0.24 -11.03 5.13
N HIS A 57 -0.22 -9.80 4.85
CA HIS A 57 -0.90 -8.95 5.81
C HIS A 57 -2.27 -8.49 5.30
N GLY A 58 -3.20 -8.27 6.24
CA GLY A 58 -4.55 -7.81 5.95
C GLY A 58 -5.24 -8.67 4.89
N GLU A 59 -5.77 -8.01 3.87
CA GLU A 59 -6.47 -8.64 2.74
C GLU A 59 -5.55 -8.98 1.53
N SER A 60 -4.23 -8.85 1.69
CA SER A 60 -3.27 -9.30 0.67
C SER A 60 -3.05 -10.80 0.73
N ASP A 61 -2.70 -11.41 -0.40
CA ASP A 61 -2.34 -12.83 -0.47
C ASP A 61 -1.17 -13.15 0.48
N GLY A 62 -1.28 -14.29 1.15
CA GLY A 62 -0.26 -14.84 2.06
C GLY A 62 0.27 -16.19 1.58
N PRO A 63 0.99 -16.26 0.45
CA PRO A 63 1.57 -17.51 -0.04
C PRO A 63 2.63 -18.07 0.94
N LYS A 64 2.77 -19.39 0.95
CA LYS A 64 3.84 -20.07 1.69
C LYS A 64 5.15 -19.95 0.92
N GLN A 65 6.00 -19.05 1.37
CA GLN A 65 7.33 -18.80 0.81
C GLN A 65 8.22 -18.10 1.83
N GLU A 66 9.49 -17.90 1.48
CA GLU A 66 10.36 -16.96 2.20
C GLU A 66 9.94 -15.52 1.90
N TYR A 67 9.94 -14.68 2.94
CA TYR A 67 9.65 -13.25 2.84
C TYR A 67 10.95 -12.46 2.98
N THR A 68 11.35 -11.75 1.94
CA THR A 68 12.58 -10.94 1.92
C THR A 68 12.24 -9.45 1.81
N ILE A 69 13.16 -8.59 2.26
CA ILE A 69 13.00 -7.13 2.14
C ILE A 69 12.95 -6.72 0.67
N GLU A 70 13.76 -7.35 -0.18
CA GLU A 70 13.77 -7.14 -1.62
C GLU A 70 12.41 -7.50 -2.22
N GLY A 71 11.80 -8.62 -1.78
CA GLY A 71 10.47 -9.03 -2.24
C GLY A 71 9.37 -8.03 -1.86
N PHE A 72 9.45 -7.43 -0.66
CA PHE A 72 8.53 -6.37 -0.25
C PHE A 72 8.78 -5.05 -0.98
N ALA A 73 10.05 -4.68 -1.22
CA ALA A 73 10.39 -3.47 -1.97
C ALA A 73 9.89 -3.58 -3.41
N ASP A 74 10.07 -4.74 -4.01
CA ASP A 74 9.54 -5.10 -5.32
C ASP A 74 8.02 -4.94 -5.37
N ASP A 75 7.30 -5.51 -4.40
CA ASP A 75 5.84 -5.41 -4.33
C ASP A 75 5.33 -3.96 -4.41
N VAL A 76 6.07 -3.00 -3.85
CA VAL A 76 5.68 -1.59 -3.82
C VAL A 76 6.23 -0.78 -5.01
N ALA A 77 7.42 -1.09 -5.52
CA ALA A 77 8.06 -0.33 -6.60
C ALA A 77 7.33 -0.38 -7.96
N TRP A 78 6.31 -1.23 -8.09
CA TRP A 78 5.49 -1.38 -9.29
C TRP A 78 4.21 -0.52 -9.30
N GLN A 79 4.03 0.33 -8.29
CA GLN A 79 2.97 1.36 -8.24
C GLN A 79 3.23 2.52 -9.20
#